data_AF-A0A410VCR5-F1
#
_entry.id   AF-A0A410VCR5-F1
#
_cell.length_a   1.000
_cell.length_b   1.000
_cell.length_c   1.000
_cell.angle_alpha   90.00
_cell.angle_beta   90.00
_cell.angle_gamma   90.00
#
_symmetry.space_group_name_H-M   'P 1'
#
loop_
_entity.id
_entity.type
_entity.pdbx_description
1 polymer ?
#
loop_
_entity_poly.entity_id
_entity_poly.type
_entity_poly.pdbx_seq_one_letter_code
_entity_poly.pdbx_strand_id
1 'polypeptide(L)'
;MQPPLYPATFRTALAAPSNRKRRKNPRTVTMPDRVGPHVKLVFAEMARQKLRYIDVAERSGVQHATLKAWRKKNKAGLESLEAVLATLGFGLVPVAALEALDPELAGELAALALKMRMNVPQTWAALIDIGVEQKLLRTRADERAAILADHDRRMAGHANDNMKRAEPAA
;
A
#
# COMPACT_ATOMS: atom_id res chain seq x y z
N MET A 1 6.84 -12.23 -25.60
CA MET A 1 5.88 -11.49 -24.74
C MET A 1 6.55 -11.24 -23.41
N GLN A 2 6.69 -9.98 -22.98
CA GLN A 2 7.28 -9.69 -21.67
C GLN A 2 6.27 -10.05 -20.57
N PRO A 3 6.72 -10.69 -19.47
CA PRO A 3 5.85 -10.93 -18.31
C PRO A 3 5.41 -9.60 -17.69
N PRO A 4 4.20 -9.52 -17.12
CA PRO A 4 3.73 -8.32 -16.44
C PRO A 4 4.65 -7.96 -15.28
N LEU A 5 5.02 -6.68 -15.19
CA LEU A 5 5.97 -6.14 -14.20
C LEU A 5 5.52 -6.35 -12.74
N TYR A 6 4.24 -6.63 -12.51
CA TYR A 6 3.65 -6.84 -11.20
C TYR A 6 2.76 -8.09 -11.17
N PRO A 7 2.69 -8.81 -10.04
CA PRO A 7 1.80 -9.95 -9.89
C PRO A 7 0.32 -9.53 -10.00
N ALA A 8 -0.56 -10.42 -10.47
CA ALA A 8 -1.98 -10.13 -10.66
C ALA A 8 -2.71 -9.68 -9.36
N THR A 9 -2.10 -9.97 -8.20
CA THR A 9 -2.58 -9.56 -6.88
C THR A 9 -2.13 -8.16 -6.47
N PHE A 10 -1.18 -7.56 -7.19
CA PHE A 10 -0.68 -6.22 -6.93
C PHE A 10 -1.71 -5.21 -7.42
N ARG A 11 -2.43 -4.58 -6.48
CA ARG A 11 -3.50 -3.63 -6.78
C ARG A 11 -2.91 -2.27 -7.21
N THR A 12 -2.44 -2.17 -8.44
CA THR A 12 -2.21 -0.90 -9.15
C THR A 12 -3.49 -0.37 -9.82
N ALA A 13 -4.59 -1.14 -9.76
CA ALA A 13 -5.82 -0.79 -10.45
C ALA A 13 -6.50 0.42 -9.78
N LEU A 14 -6.57 1.53 -10.54
CA LEU A 14 -7.49 2.64 -10.32
C LEU A 14 -8.86 2.07 -9.88
N ALA A 15 -9.40 2.59 -8.78
CA ALA A 15 -10.52 1.96 -8.11
C ALA A 15 -11.72 1.77 -9.06
N ALA A 16 -12.00 0.51 -9.44
CA ALA A 16 -13.04 0.17 -10.41
C ALA A 16 -14.38 0.80 -10.00
N PRO A 17 -15.16 1.38 -10.92
CA PRO A 17 -16.44 2.01 -10.57
C PRO A 17 -17.39 0.98 -9.94
N SER A 18 -18.12 1.37 -8.89
CA SER A 18 -19.07 0.47 -8.21
C SER A 18 -20.14 -0.01 -9.20
N ASN A 19 -20.50 -1.30 -9.14
CA ASN A 19 -21.43 -1.98 -10.05
C ASN A 19 -22.91 -1.52 -9.89
N ARG A 20 -23.16 -0.41 -9.19
CA ARG A 20 -24.51 0.14 -8.99
C ARG A 20 -24.93 0.92 -10.23
N LYS A 21 -26.20 0.75 -10.66
CA LYS A 21 -26.82 1.43 -11.83
C LYS A 21 -26.33 2.88 -11.95
N ARG A 22 -25.53 3.13 -12.98
CA ARG A 22 -24.87 4.42 -13.26
C ARG A 22 -25.96 5.48 -13.47
N ARG A 23 -26.07 6.45 -12.57
CA ARG A 23 -27.00 7.56 -12.75
C ARG A 23 -26.60 8.34 -14.01
N LYS A 24 -27.58 8.73 -14.84
CA LYS A 24 -27.40 9.48 -16.10
C LYS A 24 -26.59 10.78 -15.96
N ASN A 25 -26.43 11.32 -14.74
CA ASN A 25 -25.65 12.53 -14.48
C ASN A 25 -24.79 12.34 -13.20
N PRO A 26 -23.52 11.90 -13.32
CA PRO A 26 -22.63 11.83 -12.17
C PRO A 26 -22.32 13.26 -11.70
N ARG A 27 -22.89 13.67 -10.57
CA ARG A 27 -22.56 14.96 -9.96
C ARG A 27 -21.10 14.93 -9.51
N THR A 28 -20.26 15.69 -10.21
CA THR A 28 -18.86 15.91 -9.82
C THR A 28 -18.82 16.58 -8.45
N VAL A 29 -17.84 16.19 -7.64
CA VAL A 29 -17.58 16.80 -6.34
C VAL A 29 -17.11 18.24 -6.55
N THR A 30 -17.72 19.20 -5.83
CA THR A 30 -17.30 20.60 -5.89
C THR A 30 -15.99 20.80 -5.13
N MET A 31 -15.01 21.45 -5.77
CA MET A 31 -13.75 21.79 -5.13
C MET A 31 -13.94 22.74 -3.95
N PRO A 32 -13.39 22.42 -2.76
CA PRO A 32 -13.40 23.32 -1.62
C PRO A 32 -12.26 24.36 -1.69
N ASP A 33 -12.59 25.64 -1.47
CA ASP A 33 -11.61 26.74 -1.59
C ASP A 33 -10.69 26.87 -0.37
N ARG A 34 -11.27 26.86 0.83
CA ARG A 34 -10.61 27.17 2.12
C ARG A 34 -10.26 25.92 2.93
N VAL A 35 -9.61 24.94 2.30
CA VAL A 35 -9.14 23.72 2.98
C VAL A 35 -7.65 23.49 2.74
N GLY A 36 -7.04 22.68 3.60
CA GLY A 36 -5.63 22.31 3.49
C GLY A 36 -5.32 21.55 2.18
N PRO A 37 -4.05 21.55 1.74
CA PRO A 37 -3.64 21.00 0.45
C PRO A 37 -3.98 19.51 0.30
N HIS A 38 -3.80 18.72 1.36
CA HIS A 38 -4.13 17.28 1.34
C HIS A 38 -5.62 17.01 1.10
N VAL A 39 -6.50 17.83 1.68
CA VAL A 39 -7.95 17.73 1.44
C VAL A 39 -8.26 18.19 0.01
N LYS A 40 -7.59 19.24 -0.51
CA LYS A 40 -7.76 19.63 -1.92
C LYS A 40 -7.36 18.50 -2.86
N LEU A 41 -6.26 17.81 -2.60
CA LEU A 41 -5.82 16.64 -3.37
C LEU A 41 -6.90 15.55 -3.39
N VAL A 42 -7.43 15.18 -2.22
CA VAL A 42 -8.52 14.19 -2.12
C VAL A 42 -9.71 14.59 -3.00
N PHE A 43 -10.17 15.84 -2.90
CA PHE A 43 -11.35 16.30 -3.65
C PHE A 43 -11.07 16.42 -5.16
N ALA A 44 -9.85 16.83 -5.54
CA ALA A 44 -9.42 16.87 -6.93
C ALA A 44 -9.39 15.46 -7.53
N GLU A 45 -8.88 14.47 -6.79
CA GLU A 45 -8.84 13.08 -7.23
C GLU A 45 -10.23 12.45 -7.29
N MET A 46 -11.11 12.74 -6.33
CA MET A 46 -12.52 12.35 -6.40
C MET A 46 -13.19 12.93 -7.65
N ALA A 47 -12.92 14.19 -7.97
CA ALA A 47 -13.45 14.84 -9.18
C ALA A 47 -12.89 14.20 -10.46
N ARG A 48 -11.57 13.96 -10.53
CA ARG A 48 -10.88 13.31 -11.66
C ARG A 48 -11.43 11.92 -11.93
N GLN A 49 -11.62 11.12 -10.88
CA GLN A 49 -12.12 9.74 -10.94
C GLN A 49 -13.66 9.66 -11.01
N LYS A 50 -14.36 10.81 -10.94
CA LYS A 50 -15.84 10.91 -10.91
C LYS A 50 -16.47 10.09 -9.78
N LEU A 51 -15.77 9.98 -8.65
CA LEU A 51 -16.23 9.28 -7.46
C LEU A 51 -17.10 10.20 -6.60
N ARG A 52 -18.17 9.66 -6.04
CA ARG A 52 -19.04 10.40 -5.12
C ARG A 52 -18.57 10.17 -3.69
N TYR A 53 -18.99 11.05 -2.80
CA TYR A 53 -18.75 10.90 -1.37
C TYR A 53 -19.18 9.53 -0.82
N ILE A 54 -20.31 8.98 -1.28
CA ILE A 54 -20.81 7.69 -0.79
C ILE A 54 -19.90 6.53 -1.23
N ASP A 55 -19.37 6.58 -2.45
CA ASP A 55 -18.50 5.52 -2.98
C ASP A 55 -17.15 5.53 -2.24
N VAL A 56 -16.62 6.72 -1.95
CA VAL A 56 -15.39 6.87 -1.17
C VAL A 56 -15.60 6.45 0.28
N ALA A 57 -16.70 6.88 0.92
CA ALA A 57 -17.01 6.52 2.30
C ALA A 57 -17.13 5.00 2.51
N GLU A 58 -17.81 4.32 1.58
CA GLU A 58 -17.98 2.87 1.61
C GLU A 58 -16.64 2.13 1.45
N ARG A 59 -15.70 2.68 0.69
CA ARG A 59 -14.39 2.06 0.44
C ARG A 59 -13.36 2.35 1.53
N SER A 60 -13.34 3.58 2.05
CA SER A 60 -12.32 4.03 2.99
C SER A 60 -12.69 3.77 4.44
N GLY A 61 -13.95 3.42 4.72
CA GLY A 61 -14.49 3.33 6.08
C GLY A 61 -14.72 4.69 6.75
N VAL A 62 -14.37 5.81 6.09
CA VAL A 62 -14.60 7.15 6.62
C VAL A 62 -16.05 7.56 6.39
N GLN A 63 -16.72 7.99 7.45
CA GLN A 63 -18.12 8.41 7.39
C GLN A 63 -18.36 9.49 6.33
N HIS A 64 -19.44 9.32 5.55
CA HIS A 64 -19.84 10.27 4.51
C HIS A 64 -20.04 11.70 5.06
N ALA A 65 -20.59 11.82 6.27
CA ALA A 65 -20.75 13.11 6.95
C ALA A 65 -19.40 13.77 7.24
N THR A 66 -18.39 12.99 7.65
CA THR A 66 -17.02 13.45 7.91
C THR A 66 -16.36 14.00 6.65
N LEU A 67 -16.45 13.29 5.52
CA LEU A 67 -15.93 13.76 4.23
C LEU A 67 -16.55 15.10 3.83
N LYS A 68 -17.87 15.28 4.02
CA LYS A 68 -18.52 16.57 3.77
C LYS A 68 -18.06 17.65 4.74
N ALA A 69 -17.86 17.31 6.01
CA ALA A 69 -17.42 18.23 7.05
C ALA A 69 -16.02 18.79 6.79
N TRP A 70 -15.14 18.04 6.11
CA TRP A 70 -13.80 18.51 5.72
C TRP A 70 -13.81 19.79 4.88
N ARG A 71 -14.91 20.09 4.19
CA ARG A 71 -15.02 21.30 3.38
C ARG A 71 -15.16 22.60 4.18
N LYS A 72 -15.66 22.51 5.42
CA LYS A 72 -16.15 23.70 6.16
C LYS A 72 -15.88 23.68 7.66
N LYS A 73 -15.93 22.53 8.32
CA LYS A 73 -16.01 22.43 9.79
C LYS A 73 -14.84 21.67 10.39
N ASN A 74 -14.48 20.53 9.82
CA ASN A 74 -13.54 19.60 10.46
C ASN A 74 -12.20 19.61 9.75
N LYS A 75 -11.11 19.58 10.51
CA LYS A 75 -9.79 19.21 9.98
C LYS A 75 -9.78 17.70 9.75
N ALA A 76 -9.20 17.27 8.63
CA ALA A 76 -9.04 15.84 8.36
C ALA A 76 -7.96 15.27 9.30
N GLY A 77 -8.32 14.23 10.05
CA GLY A 77 -7.34 13.44 10.81
C GLY A 77 -6.42 12.67 9.87
N LEU A 78 -5.20 12.41 10.30
CA LEU A 78 -4.17 11.75 9.47
C LEU A 78 -4.63 10.37 8.99
N GLU A 79 -5.11 9.52 9.90
CA GLU A 79 -5.60 8.17 9.61
C GLU A 79 -6.75 8.17 8.59
N SER A 80 -7.71 9.07 8.76
CA SER A 80 -8.85 9.18 7.84
C SER A 80 -8.40 9.67 6.45
N LEU A 81 -7.39 10.53 6.42
CA LEU A 81 -6.86 11.08 5.18
C LEU A 81 -6.03 10.03 4.42
N GLU A 82 -5.19 9.27 5.14
CA GLU A 82 -4.46 8.12 4.61
C GLU A 82 -5.42 7.06 4.05
N ALA A 83 -6.44 6.68 4.81
CA ALA A 83 -7.44 5.71 4.36
C ALA A 83 -8.12 6.17 3.06
N VAL A 84 -8.53 7.44 2.97
CA VAL A 84 -9.17 7.97 1.76
C VAL A 84 -8.19 8.03 0.59
N LEU A 85 -6.96 8.51 0.79
CA LEU A 85 -5.94 8.54 -0.25
C LEU A 85 -5.61 7.14 -0.78
N ALA A 86 -5.49 6.14 0.11
CA ALA A 86 -5.28 4.75 -0.27
C ALA A 86 -6.40 4.24 -1.18
N THR A 87 -7.67 4.57 -0.88
CA THR A 87 -8.79 4.18 -1.78
C THR A 87 -8.77 4.86 -3.13
N LEU A 88 -8.13 6.03 -3.24
CA LEU A 88 -7.97 6.77 -4.48
C LEU A 88 -6.70 6.36 -5.26
N GLY A 89 -5.92 5.41 -4.72
CA GLY A 89 -4.69 4.90 -5.32
C GLY A 89 -3.42 5.69 -4.94
N PHE A 90 -3.45 6.45 -3.85
CA PHE A 90 -2.32 7.23 -3.34
C PHE A 90 -1.82 6.68 -2.01
N GLY A 91 -0.50 6.56 -1.86
CA GLY A 91 0.14 6.34 -0.57
C GLY A 91 0.40 7.68 0.13
N LEU A 92 0.07 7.79 1.41
CA LEU A 92 0.49 8.92 2.24
C LEU A 92 1.78 8.53 2.97
N VAL A 93 2.91 9.06 2.50
CA VAL A 93 4.22 8.74 3.05
C VAL A 93 4.78 9.97 3.76
N PRO A 94 5.19 9.88 5.03
CA PRO A 94 5.89 10.96 5.69
C PRO A 94 7.29 11.09 5.08
N VAL A 95 7.53 12.21 4.41
CA VAL A 95 8.85 12.57 3.87
C VAL A 95 9.34 13.76 4.66
N ALA A 96 10.55 13.68 5.21
CA ALA A 96 11.18 14.81 5.87
C ALA A 96 11.35 15.95 4.85
N ALA A 97 11.11 17.19 5.29
CA ALA A 97 11.47 18.34 4.48
C ALA A 97 12.99 18.37 4.31
N LEU A 98 13.48 18.86 3.16
CA LEU A 98 14.92 18.87 2.87
C LEU A 98 15.68 19.71 3.90
N GLU A 99 15.05 20.77 4.41
CA GLU A 99 15.56 21.66 5.44
C GLU A 99 15.64 21.02 6.83
N ALA A 100 14.91 19.91 7.04
CA ALA A 100 14.94 19.14 8.28
C ALA A 100 15.96 18.00 8.24
N LEU A 101 16.56 17.73 7.08
CA LEU A 101 17.64 16.74 6.95
C LEU A 101 18.98 17.37 7.31
N ASP A 102 19.89 16.55 7.80
CA ASP A 102 21.28 16.96 7.94
C ASP A 102 21.84 17.40 6.57
N PRO A 103 22.61 18.51 6.48
CA PRO A 103 23.08 19.05 5.21
C PRO A 103 23.91 18.06 4.38
N GLU A 104 24.69 17.19 5.02
CA GLU A 104 25.48 16.17 4.33
C GLU A 104 24.56 15.14 3.68
N LEU A 105 23.60 14.62 4.46
CA LEU A 105 22.62 13.64 3.99
C LEU A 105 21.69 14.22 2.91
N ALA A 106 21.32 15.49 3.04
CA ALA A 106 20.53 16.21 2.04
C ALA A 106 21.28 16.30 0.69
N GLY A 107 22.59 16.56 0.74
CA GLY A 107 23.46 16.60 -0.44
C GLY A 107 23.57 15.24 -1.12
N GLU A 108 23.79 14.18 -0.34
CA GLU A 108 23.84 12.81 -0.86
C GLU A 108 22.51 12.38 -1.49
N LEU A 109 21.39 12.70 -0.85
CA LEU A 109 20.07 12.39 -1.36
C LEU A 109 19.78 13.16 -2.66
N ALA A 110 20.17 14.42 -2.75
CA ALA A 110 20.05 15.20 -3.98
C ALA A 110 20.90 14.59 -5.13
N ALA A 111 22.12 14.15 -4.83
CA ALA A 111 22.97 13.47 -5.80
C ALA A 111 22.36 12.14 -6.25
N LEU A 112 21.74 11.37 -5.34
CA LEU A 112 21.04 10.15 -5.67
C LEU A 112 19.82 10.41 -6.56
N ALA A 113 19.02 11.43 -6.23
CA ALA A 113 17.86 11.84 -7.01
C ALA A 113 18.24 12.21 -8.45
N LEU A 114 19.33 12.97 -8.62
CA LEU A 114 19.88 13.31 -9.94
C LEU A 114 20.31 12.05 -10.72
N LYS A 115 21.01 11.10 -10.08
CA LYS A 115 21.40 9.83 -10.71
C LYS A 115 20.18 9.01 -11.16
N MET A 116 19.14 8.99 -10.34
CA MET A 116 17.88 8.29 -10.64
C MET A 116 16.97 9.06 -11.60
N ARG A 117 17.32 10.30 -11.97
CA ARG A 117 16.48 11.24 -12.75
C ARG A 117 15.09 11.44 -12.13
N MET A 118 15.04 11.47 -10.81
CA MET A 118 13.85 11.67 -10.01
C MET A 118 13.96 12.96 -9.21
N ASN A 119 12.84 13.50 -8.72
CA ASN A 119 12.89 14.53 -7.69
C ASN A 119 13.15 13.92 -6.30
N VAL A 120 13.57 14.74 -5.34
CA VAL A 120 13.93 14.27 -3.99
C VAL A 120 12.77 13.54 -3.29
N PRO A 121 11.52 14.04 -3.29
CA PRO A 121 10.39 13.29 -2.72
C PRO A 121 10.14 11.92 -3.38
N GLN A 122 10.25 11.83 -4.71
CA GLN A 122 10.11 10.56 -5.45
C GLN A 122 11.23 9.58 -5.10
N THR A 123 12.45 10.08 -4.95
CA THR A 123 13.61 9.27 -4.55
C THR A 123 13.39 8.71 -3.13
N TRP A 124 12.88 9.52 -2.22
CA TRP A 124 12.56 9.08 -0.86
C TRP A 124 11.47 8.02 -0.81
N ALA A 125 10.39 8.22 -1.58
CA ALA A 125 9.33 7.23 -1.70
C ALA A 125 9.85 5.90 -2.28
N ALA A 126 10.67 5.96 -3.33
CA ALA A 126 11.29 4.77 -3.92
C ALA A 126 12.19 4.02 -2.93
N LEU A 127 12.97 4.73 -2.11
CA LEU A 127 13.80 4.12 -1.07
C LEU A 127 12.95 3.41 -0.01
N ILE A 128 11.85 4.04 0.42
CA ILE A 128 10.91 3.44 1.37
C ILE A 128 10.27 2.19 0.77
N ASP A 129 9.79 2.26 -0.47
CA ASP A 129 9.16 1.13 -1.17
C ASP A 129 10.13 -0.05 -1.31
N ILE A 130 11.38 0.21 -1.72
CA ILE A 130 12.43 -0.81 -1.78
C ILE A 130 12.68 -1.41 -0.39
N GLY A 131 12.75 -0.59 0.65
CA GLY A 131 12.93 -1.05 2.04
C GLY A 131 11.79 -1.94 2.52
N VAL A 132 10.54 -1.58 2.21
CA VAL A 132 9.34 -2.38 2.52
C VAL A 132 9.36 -3.70 1.76
N GLU A 133 9.65 -3.67 0.47
CA GLU A 133 9.73 -4.87 -0.37
C GLU A 133 10.81 -5.84 0.12
N GLN A 134 12.01 -5.33 0.44
CA GLN A 134 13.08 -6.13 1.03
C GLN A 134 12.67 -6.76 2.36
N LYS A 135 11.98 -6.01 3.23
CA LYS A 135 11.48 -6.54 4.51
C LYS A 135 10.45 -7.65 4.30
N LEU A 136 9.50 -7.46 3.38
CA LEU A 136 8.49 -8.48 3.04
C LEU A 136 9.13 -9.74 2.45
N LEU A 137 10.16 -9.60 1.62
CA LEU A 137 10.91 -10.74 1.08
C LEU A 137 11.64 -11.53 2.18
N ARG A 138 12.22 -10.83 3.17
CA ARG A 138 12.85 -11.47 4.34
C ARG A 138 11.85 -12.21 5.21
N THR A 139 10.72 -11.59 5.56
CA THR A 139 9.66 -12.25 6.34
C THR A 139 9.17 -13.54 5.67
N ARG A 140 8.96 -13.51 4.34
CA ARG A 140 8.58 -14.72 3.58
C ARG A 140 9.66 -15.80 3.59
N ALA A 141 10.94 -15.41 3.57
CA ALA A 141 12.05 -16.35 3.66
C ALA A 141 12.10 -17.00 5.05
N ASP A 142 11.90 -16.22 6.11
CA ASP A 142 11.86 -16.71 7.49
C ASP A 142 10.66 -17.64 7.72
N GLU A 143 9.47 -17.27 7.22
CA GLU A 143 8.27 -18.12 7.24
C GLU A 143 8.50 -19.44 6.49
N ARG A 144 9.11 -19.39 5.29
CA ARG A 144 9.44 -20.58 4.51
C ARG A 144 10.47 -21.47 5.22
N ALA A 145 11.48 -20.87 5.85
CA ALA A 145 12.47 -21.59 6.64
C ALA A 145 11.83 -22.26 7.86
N ALA A 146 10.89 -21.60 8.53
CA ALA A 146 10.15 -22.16 9.67
C ALA A 146 9.28 -23.36 9.26
N ILE A 147 8.61 -23.28 8.10
CA ILE A 147 7.81 -24.39 7.56
C ILE A 147 8.69 -25.58 7.19
N LEU A 148 9.84 -25.36 6.56
CA LEU A 148 10.79 -26.43 6.22
C LEU A 148 11.37 -27.09 7.49
N ALA A 149 11.74 -26.29 8.50
CA ALA A 149 12.22 -26.81 9.77
C ALA A 149 11.16 -27.59 10.56
N ASP A 150 9.87 -27.24 10.42
CA ASP A 150 8.75 -28.01 10.98
C ASP A 150 8.52 -29.32 10.20
N HIS A 151 8.59 -29.28 8.87
CA HIS A 151 8.54 -30.46 8.03
C HIS A 151 9.67 -31.44 8.35
N ASP A 152 10.91 -30.96 8.44
CA ASP A 152 12.08 -31.80 8.74
C ASP A 152 11.99 -32.40 10.15
N ARG A 153 11.45 -31.67 11.14
CA ARG A 153 11.15 -32.21 12.47
C ARG A 153 10.10 -33.33 12.44
N ARG A 154 9.06 -33.19 11.61
CA ARG A 154 8.04 -34.25 11.41
C ARG A 154 8.65 -35.48 10.73
N MET A 155 9.52 -35.28 9.75
CA MET A 155 10.17 -36.37 9.01
C MET A 155 11.23 -37.09 9.85
N ALA A 156 11.94 -36.39 10.74
CA ALA A 156 12.92 -36.99 11.65
C ALA A 156 12.29 -37.90 12.74
N GLY A 157 11.00 -37.74 13.03
CA GLY A 157 10.28 -38.52 14.05
C GLY A 157 9.62 -39.81 13.57
N HIS A 158 9.58 -40.07 12.25
CA HIS A 158 9.01 -41.29 11.69
C HIS A 158 10.11 -42.30 11.34
N ALA A 159 10.67 -42.94 12.36
CA ALA A 159 11.35 -44.21 12.18
C ALA A 159 10.31 -45.24 11.73
N ASN A 160 10.50 -45.79 10.55
CA ASN A 160 9.57 -46.74 9.93
C ASN A 160 9.65 -48.08 10.68
N ASP A 161 8.68 -48.35 11.57
CA ASP A 161 8.57 -49.58 12.39
C ASP A 161 8.33 -50.87 11.59
N ASN A 162 8.32 -50.81 10.25
CA ASN A 162 7.96 -51.93 9.38
C ASN A 162 9.14 -52.79 8.88
N MET A 163 10.32 -52.72 9.48
CA MET A 163 11.35 -53.74 9.23
C MET A 163 10.97 -55.04 9.95
N LYS A 164 10.22 -55.90 9.25
CA LYS A 164 9.95 -57.31 9.60
C LYS A 164 11.24 -57.96 10.11
N ARG A 165 11.27 -58.32 11.40
CA ARG A 165 12.28 -59.22 11.97
C ARG A 165 12.13 -60.56 11.26
N ALA A 166 13.14 -60.95 10.48
CA ALA A 166 13.24 -62.30 9.96
C ALA A 166 13.41 -63.25 11.16
N GLU A 167 12.41 -64.11 11.39
CA GLU A 167 12.50 -65.17 12.39
C GLU A 167 13.54 -66.22 11.95
N PRO A 168 14.41 -66.72 12.85
CA PRO A 168 15.32 -67.79 12.54
C PRO A 168 14.55 -69.12 12.48
N ALA A 169 14.68 -69.83 11.36
CA ALA A 169 14.16 -71.18 11.20
C ALA A 169 14.94 -72.15 12.11
N ALA A 170 14.19 -72.96 12.88
CA ALA A 170 14.71 -74.07 13.68
C ALA A 170 14.80 -75.36 12.85
#